data_AF-A0A9D2LLM5-F1
#
_entry.id   AF-A0A9D2LLM5-F1
#
_cell.length_a   1.000
_cell.length_b   1.000
_cell.length_c   1.000
_cell.angle_alpha   90.00
_cell.angle_beta   90.00
_cell.angle_gamma   90.00
#
_symmetry.space_group_name_H-M   'P 1'
#
loop_
_entity.id
_entity.type
_entity.pdbx_description
1 polymer ?
#
loop_
_entity_poly.entity_id
_entity_poly.type
_entity_poly.pdbx_seq_one_letter_code
_entity_poly.pdbx_strand_id
1 'polypeptide(L)' 'MINGAKEEFGPPCFPLGMAYVPIQRWKELYDPELALQRGTMFRQLDFPFIGEEAVPNGK' A
#
# COMPACT_ATOMS: atom_id res chain seq x y z
N MET A 1 -25.95 14.41 18.22
CA MET A 1 -24.53 14.02 18.42
C MET A 1 -24.43 12.53 18.14
N ILE A 2 -24.21 12.13 16.89
CA ILE A 2 -24.02 10.70 16.56
C ILE A 2 -22.66 10.28 17.11
N ASN A 3 -22.68 9.34 18.07
CA ASN A 3 -21.48 8.76 18.66
C ASN A 3 -20.67 8.05 17.56
N GLY A 4 -19.36 8.25 17.55
CA GLY A 4 -18.45 7.76 16.53
C GLY A 4 -18.36 6.24 16.48
N ALA A 5 -19.27 5.60 15.74
CA ALA A 5 -19.06 4.27 15.20
C ALA A 5 -17.80 4.33 14.34
N LYS A 6 -16.71 3.73 14.82
CA LYS A 6 -15.55 3.47 13.98
C LYS A 6 -16.02 2.48 12.93
N GLU A 7 -16.02 2.89 11.68
CA GLU A 7 -16.38 2.02 10.56
C GLU A 7 -15.38 0.84 10.54
N GLU A 8 -15.84 -0.32 10.98
CA GLU A 8 -15.02 -1.51 11.10
C GLU A 8 -14.75 -2.03 9.69
N PHE A 9 -13.50 -1.93 9.24
CA PHE A 9 -13.11 -2.40 7.91
C PHE A 9 -13.20 -3.93 7.85
N GLY A 10 -14.18 -4.45 7.11
CA GLY A 10 -14.23 -5.85 6.69
C GLY A 10 -15.54 -6.58 6.99
N PRO A 11 -15.70 -7.80 6.47
CA PRO A 11 -16.80 -8.69 6.83
C PRO A 11 -16.75 -9.10 8.31
N PRO A 12 -17.88 -9.52 8.91
CA PRO A 12 -17.93 -9.98 10.31
C PRO A 12 -17.02 -11.18 10.59
N CYS A 13 -16.62 -11.93 9.56
CA CYS A 13 -15.55 -12.91 9.62
C CYS A 13 -14.68 -12.81 8.36
N PHE A 14 -13.35 -12.88 8.53
CA PHE A 14 -12.43 -12.94 7.40
C PHE A 14 -12.24 -14.40 6.96
N PRO A 15 -12.70 -14.79 5.76
CA PRO A 15 -12.42 -16.12 5.22
C PRO A 15 -10.91 -16.40 5.13
N LEU A 16 -10.55 -17.64 5.45
CA LEU A 16 -9.18 -18.14 5.33
C LEU A 16 -8.73 -18.09 3.87
N GLY A 17 -7.47 -17.70 3.65
CA GLY A 17 -6.88 -17.60 2.30
C GLY A 17 -7.16 -16.30 1.56
N MET A 18 -7.89 -15.35 2.17
CA MET A 18 -8.10 -14.01 1.60
C MET A 18 -7.15 -12.99 2.22
N ALA A 19 -6.53 -12.16 1.37
CA ALA A 19 -5.77 -10.99 1.78
C ALA A 19 -6.63 -9.73 1.61
N TYR A 20 -6.58 -8.83 2.59
CA TYR A 20 -7.36 -7.60 2.59
C TYR A 20 -6.41 -6.40 2.54
N VAL A 21 -6.57 -5.57 1.52
CA VAL A 21 -5.77 -4.37 1.33
C VAL A 21 -6.59 -3.16 1.77
N PRO A 22 -6.08 -2.32 2.69
CA PRO A 22 -6.76 -1.08 3.06
C PRO A 22 -6.94 -0.15 1.86
N ILE A 23 -8.03 0.64 1.86
CA ILE A 23 -8.21 1.68 0.84
C ILE A 23 -7.13 2.74 1.02
N GLN A 24 -6.31 2.92 -0.01
CA GLN A 24 -5.28 3.93 -0.04
C GLN A 24 -5.89 5.32 -0.27
N ARG A 25 -5.61 6.26 0.64
CA ARG A 25 -5.97 7.67 0.44
C ARG A 25 -5.00 8.34 -0.51
N TRP A 26 -5.53 9.16 -1.41
CA TRP A 26 -4.73 9.96 -2.32
C TRP A 26 -4.00 11.04 -1.53
N LYS A 27 -2.72 11.21 -1.84
CA LYS A 27 -1.85 12.24 -1.25
C LYS A 27 -1.11 12.95 -2.38
N GLU A 28 0.13 13.34 -2.15
CA GLU A 28 0.97 13.96 -3.16
C GLU A 28 1.24 13.01 -4.33
N LEU A 29 0.98 13.52 -5.53
CA LEU A 29 1.17 12.83 -6.79
C LEU A 29 2.35 13.44 -7.54
N TYR A 30 2.97 12.66 -8.40
CA TYR A 30 3.83 13.17 -9.45
C TYR A 30 3.01 13.67 -10.64
N ASP A 31 3.60 14.56 -11.43
CA ASP A 31 3.11 14.83 -12.78
C ASP A 31 3.12 13.54 -13.63
N PRO A 32 2.19 13.36 -14.59
CA PRO A 32 2.04 12.10 -15.33
C PRO A 32 3.31 11.58 -16.00
N GLU A 33 4.12 12.47 -16.58
CA GLU A 33 5.37 12.09 -17.26
C GLU A 33 6.39 11.51 -16.28
N LEU A 34 6.55 12.15 -15.10
CA LEU A 34 7.44 11.67 -14.06
C LEU A 34 6.89 10.41 -13.38
N ALA A 35 5.58 10.32 -13.16
CA ALA A 35 4.91 9.13 -12.63
C ALA A 35 5.18 7.90 -13.50
N LEU A 36 5.13 8.05 -14.84
CA LEU A 36 5.43 6.98 -15.78
C LEU A 36 6.90 6.53 -15.66
N GLN A 37 7.84 7.46 -15.55
CA GLN A 37 9.25 7.14 -15.37
C GLN A 37 9.54 6.41 -14.04
N ARG A 38 8.81 6.74 -12.97
CA ARG A 38 8.96 6.11 -11.65
C ARG A 38 8.19 4.80 -11.50
N GLY A 39 7.21 4.53 -12.36
CA GLY A 39 6.33 3.37 -12.22
C GLY A 39 5.26 3.50 -11.14
N THR A 40 5.11 4.70 -10.55
CA THR A 40 4.05 5.01 -9.58
C THR A 40 3.67 6.49 -9.66
N MET A 41 2.36 6.78 -9.59
CA MET A 41 1.86 8.15 -9.48
C MET A 41 1.99 8.70 -8.06
N PHE A 42 2.05 7.81 -7.05
CA PHE A 42 2.08 8.19 -5.65
C PHE A 42 3.51 8.33 -5.16
N ARG A 43 3.92 9.55 -4.80
CA ARG A 43 5.28 9.85 -4.32
C ARG A 43 5.68 9.00 -3.12
N GLN A 44 4.73 8.75 -2.22
CA GLN A 44 4.94 7.92 -1.02
C GLN A 44 5.22 6.43 -1.31
N LEU A 45 5.07 5.98 -2.56
CA LEU A 45 5.33 4.60 -2.98
C LEU A 45 6.62 4.46 -3.81
N ASP A 46 7.34 5.57 -4.07
CA ASP A 46 8.64 5.55 -4.76
C ASP A 46 9.76 5.26 -3.75
N PHE A 47 9.99 3.97 -3.48
CA PHE A 47 11.03 3.49 -2.58
C PHE A 47 12.23 2.94 -3.36
N PRO A 48 13.47 3.13 -2.87
CA PRO A 48 14.63 2.50 -3.49
C PRO A 48 14.49 0.98 -3.46
N PHE A 49 14.87 0.32 -4.56
CA PHE A 49 14.93 -1.14 -4.59
C PHE A 49 16.16 -1.61 -3.79
N ILE A 50 15.92 -2.00 -2.55
CA ILE A 50 16.92 -2.63 -1.67
C ILE A 50 16.76 -4.13 -1.91
N GLY A 51 17.56 -4.70 -2.81
CA GLY A 51 17.50 -6.12 -3.21
C GLY A 51 17.89 -7.12 -2.10
N GLU A 52 17.53 -6.86 -0.85
CA GLU A 52 17.89 -7.64 0.35
C GLU A 52 17.14 -8.96 0.47
N GLU A 53 16.09 -9.21 -0.32
CA GLU A 53 15.36 -10.48 -0.31
C GLU A 53 15.43 -11.20 -1.66
N ALA A 54 16.52 -11.94 -1.87
CA ALA A 54 16.57 -13.06 -2.83
C ALA A 54 17.72 -14.06 -2.55
N VAL A 55 18.72 -13.69 -1.75
CA VAL A 55 19.79 -14.61 -1.33
C VAL A 55 19.79 -14.74 0.19
N PRO A 56 19.67 -15.96 0.75
CA PRO A 56 20.01 -16.14 2.16
C PRO A 56 21.49 -15.78 2.28
N ASN A 57 21.82 -14.94 3.28
CA ASN A 57 23.19 -14.58 3.63
C ASN A 57 24.11 -15.81 3.50
N GLY A 58 24.90 -15.83 2.43
CA GLY A 58 25.95 -16.83 2.23
C GLY A 58 26.98 -16.63 3.31
N LYS A 59 26.90 -17.44 4.36
CA LYS A 59 28.04 -17.72 5.23
C LYS A 59 28.96 -18.72 4.55
#